data_AF-A0A640KNS2-F1
#
_entry.id   AF-A0A640KNS2-F1
#
_cell.length_a   1.000
_cell.length_b   1.000
_cell.length_c   1.000
_cell.angle_alpha   90.00
_cell.angle_beta   90.00
_cell.angle_gamma   90.00
#
_symmetry.space_group_name_H-M   'P 1'
#
loop_
_entity.id
_entity.type
_entity.pdbx_description
1 polymer ?
#
loop_
_entity_poly.entity_id
_entity_poly.type
_entity_poly.pdbx_seq_one_letter_code
_entity_poly.pdbx_strand_id
1 'polypeptide(L)'
;MSAPPDLPPLETANAPASVTPTSPVSQNAAPITALAPSTAAEGTTTEVASSSPCHGETSPDSHPLLEVAASLLARLKPFLSESHIEVEARLCNLSPFRKRGYATDLSTPVTAMPASTALRHVPRILPDGHRRIEVGVSAADFARMKAFVAEKAEASLLQQSVTEDVNTKTGRYTYVIAEDGSESFAGCIEKKRLCNAELHVPGCPYDIRVSISREVPQAAMTAPAVKPKGYVRRKRRWTAKVESFEYAFTRVGADDQPCPNFEVEIEGVHANSKAGVTEAWLEDLLRRMLALAQLEGNIGLP
;
A
#
# COMPACT_ATOMS: atom_id res chain seq x y z
N MET A 1 42.57 -56.16 23.05
CA MET A 1 42.35 -54.72 22.82
C MET A 1 42.44 -54.50 21.32
N SER A 2 41.29 -54.40 20.67
CA SER A 2 41.17 -54.42 19.21
C SER A 2 40.90 -53.00 18.70
N ALA A 3 41.64 -52.58 17.68
CA ALA A 3 41.45 -51.30 16.99
C ALA A 3 40.23 -51.36 16.04
N PRO A 4 39.53 -50.24 15.81
CA PRO A 4 38.42 -50.18 14.85
C PRO A 4 38.92 -49.92 13.42
N PRO A 5 38.15 -50.32 12.37
CA PRO A 5 38.55 -50.20 10.98
C PRO A 5 38.17 -48.85 10.35
N ASP A 6 38.98 -48.47 9.36
CA ASP A 6 38.83 -47.32 8.47
C ASP A 6 37.55 -47.38 7.60
N LEU A 7 36.91 -46.22 7.40
CA LEU A 7 35.85 -46.00 6.41
C LEU A 7 36.43 -45.30 5.16
N PRO A 8 36.00 -45.67 3.94
CA PRO A 8 36.43 -45.01 2.70
C PRO A 8 35.60 -43.75 2.37
N PRO A 9 36.12 -42.84 1.53
CA PRO A 9 35.41 -41.64 1.10
C PRO A 9 34.49 -41.93 -0.09
N LEU A 10 33.33 -41.28 -0.11
CA LEU A 10 32.36 -41.31 -1.21
C LEU A 10 32.12 -39.86 -1.66
N GLU A 11 32.88 -39.43 -2.67
CA GLU A 11 32.63 -38.19 -3.42
C GLU A 11 32.89 -38.44 -4.91
N THR A 12 31.82 -38.38 -5.71
CA THR A 12 31.62 -37.37 -6.77
C THR A 12 30.45 -37.82 -7.64
N ALA A 13 29.32 -37.13 -7.48
CA ALA A 13 28.19 -37.23 -8.38
C ALA A 13 28.42 -36.31 -9.58
N ASN A 14 28.29 -36.89 -10.76
CA ASN A 14 28.19 -36.20 -12.04
C ASN A 14 27.00 -35.21 -12.06
N ALA A 15 27.24 -34.05 -12.67
CA ALA A 15 26.20 -33.14 -13.15
C ALA A 15 25.28 -33.84 -14.17
N PRO A 16 24.07 -33.31 -14.45
CA PRO A 16 24.00 -32.27 -15.48
C PRO A 16 22.88 -31.22 -15.32
N ALA A 17 22.96 -30.25 -16.24
CA ALA A 17 21.92 -29.37 -16.75
C ALA A 17 21.69 -28.03 -16.03
N SER A 18 22.37 -27.01 -16.58
CA SER A 18 22.00 -25.60 -16.51
C SER A 18 20.53 -25.40 -16.84
N VAL A 19 19.80 -24.82 -15.89
CA VAL A 19 18.54 -24.12 -16.14
C VAL A 19 18.76 -22.68 -15.70
N THR A 20 18.79 -21.78 -16.67
CA THR A 20 18.88 -20.33 -16.45
C THR A 20 17.52 -19.86 -15.90
N PRO A 21 17.44 -19.26 -14.69
CA PRO A 21 16.23 -18.58 -14.28
C PRO A 21 16.18 -17.21 -14.98
N THR A 22 15.13 -17.02 -15.79
CA THR A 22 14.78 -15.74 -16.38
C THR A 22 14.29 -14.81 -15.28
N SER A 23 15.09 -13.81 -14.92
CA SER A 23 14.62 -12.70 -14.08
C SER A 23 13.49 -11.96 -14.79
N PRO A 24 12.41 -11.55 -14.09
CA PRO A 24 11.42 -10.65 -14.67
C PRO A 24 12.05 -9.26 -14.77
N VAL A 25 12.64 -8.98 -15.92
CA VAL A 25 12.95 -7.62 -16.36
C VAL A 25 11.62 -6.91 -16.56
N SER A 26 11.38 -5.83 -15.80
CA SER A 26 10.39 -4.81 -16.14
C SER A 26 10.72 -4.26 -17.53
N GLN A 27 10.06 -4.78 -18.55
CA GLN A 27 10.09 -4.22 -19.89
C GLN A 27 9.03 -3.12 -19.98
N ASN A 28 9.51 -1.89 -20.14
CA ASN A 28 8.71 -0.74 -20.53
C ASN A 28 8.14 -0.96 -21.94
N ALA A 29 6.86 -0.63 -22.08
CA ALA A 29 6.03 -0.81 -23.26
C ALA A 29 6.49 0.01 -24.48
N ALA A 30 6.31 -0.58 -25.66
CA ALA A 30 6.37 0.08 -26.95
C ALA A 30 5.13 0.97 -27.20
N PRO A 31 5.22 2.01 -28.05
CA PRO A 31 4.13 2.95 -28.28
C PRO A 31 3.06 2.40 -29.24
N ILE A 32 1.80 2.45 -28.83
CA ILE A 32 0.64 2.14 -29.69
C ILE A 32 0.34 3.36 -30.56
N THR A 33 0.35 3.13 -31.87
CA THR A 33 -0.01 4.09 -32.92
C THR A 33 -1.51 4.41 -32.88
N ALA A 34 -1.83 5.70 -32.79
CA ALA A 34 -3.21 6.21 -32.85
C ALA A 34 -3.77 6.12 -34.27
N LEU A 35 -4.98 5.56 -34.41
CA LEU A 35 -5.82 5.68 -35.60
C LEU A 35 -6.98 6.63 -35.31
N ALA A 36 -7.19 7.55 -36.25
CA ALA A 36 -8.15 8.65 -36.26
C ALA A 36 -9.60 8.17 -36.54
N PRO A 37 -10.62 9.06 -36.39
CA PRO A 37 -12.02 8.68 -36.25
C PRO A 37 -12.80 8.66 -37.58
N SER A 38 -13.90 7.90 -37.60
CA SER A 38 -14.89 7.92 -38.70
C SER A 38 -16.16 8.64 -38.30
N THR A 39 -16.64 9.46 -39.23
CA THR A 39 -17.76 10.40 -39.19
C THR A 39 -19.11 9.77 -39.52
N ALA A 40 -20.16 10.54 -39.20
CA ALA A 40 -21.54 10.58 -39.74
C ALA A 40 -22.61 9.67 -39.09
N ALA A 41 -23.67 10.26 -38.54
CA ALA A 41 -24.88 10.62 -39.31
C ALA A 41 -25.90 11.43 -38.48
N GLU A 42 -26.59 12.31 -39.20
CA GLU A 42 -27.69 13.19 -38.76
C GLU A 42 -28.99 12.44 -38.46
N GLY A 43 -29.82 13.03 -37.60
CA GLY A 43 -31.20 12.62 -37.37
C GLY A 43 -31.99 13.72 -36.64
N THR A 44 -32.70 14.53 -37.41
CA THR A 44 -33.56 15.66 -37.01
C THR A 44 -34.93 15.17 -36.49
N THR A 45 -35.66 16.09 -35.82
CA THR A 45 -37.09 16.09 -35.39
C THR A 45 -37.31 15.70 -33.91
N THR A 46 -38.08 16.39 -33.05
CA THR A 46 -39.12 17.41 -33.23
C THR A 46 -39.26 18.21 -31.91
N GLU A 47 -39.60 19.49 -32.04
CA GLU A 47 -39.97 20.45 -31.00
C GLU A 47 -41.39 20.19 -30.44
N VAL A 48 -41.55 20.18 -29.11
CA VAL A 48 -42.82 20.57 -28.44
C VAL A 48 -42.49 21.23 -27.09
N ALA A 49 -42.94 22.46 -26.93
CA ALA A 49 -42.86 23.26 -25.71
C ALA A 49 -43.77 22.74 -24.58
N SER A 50 -43.38 22.93 -23.32
CA SER A 50 -44.20 23.61 -22.28
C SER A 50 -43.70 23.38 -20.84
N SER A 51 -43.70 24.48 -20.08
CA SER A 51 -43.95 24.64 -18.64
C SER A 51 -42.85 24.45 -17.56
N SER A 52 -42.62 25.59 -16.90
CA SER A 52 -42.54 25.83 -15.45
C SER A 52 -41.18 25.91 -14.73
N PRO A 53 -40.97 26.97 -13.92
CA PRO A 53 -39.79 27.14 -13.07
C PRO A 53 -39.99 26.42 -11.74
N CYS A 54 -39.29 25.30 -11.53
CA CYS A 54 -39.28 24.64 -10.24
C CYS A 54 -37.87 24.19 -9.87
N HIS A 55 -37.40 24.82 -8.79
CA HIS A 55 -36.38 24.36 -7.85
C HIS A 55 -34.98 24.13 -8.39
N GLY A 56 -34.05 24.94 -7.87
CA GLY A 56 -32.62 24.69 -7.96
C GLY A 56 -32.35 23.24 -7.60
N GLU A 57 -31.88 22.51 -8.61
CA GLU A 57 -31.24 21.21 -8.43
C GLU A 57 -30.18 21.40 -7.36
N THR A 58 -30.49 20.93 -6.16
CA THR A 58 -29.48 20.62 -5.18
C THR A 58 -28.63 19.57 -5.86
N SER A 59 -27.40 19.96 -6.21
CA SER A 59 -26.36 19.07 -6.73
C SER A 59 -26.45 17.75 -5.96
N PRO A 60 -26.52 16.59 -6.63
CA PRO A 60 -26.63 15.31 -5.95
C PRO A 60 -25.56 15.24 -4.87
N ASP A 61 -25.97 15.02 -3.63
CA ASP A 61 -25.11 14.98 -2.46
C ASP A 61 -23.87 14.16 -2.79
N SER A 62 -22.72 14.83 -2.89
CA SER A 62 -21.44 14.19 -3.18
C SER A 62 -21.25 13.04 -2.21
N HIS A 63 -21.01 11.83 -2.74
CA HIS A 63 -20.82 10.64 -1.92
C HIS A 63 -19.74 10.95 -0.86
N PRO A 64 -19.98 10.75 0.46
CA PRO A 64 -19.07 11.28 1.49
C PRO A 64 -17.61 10.82 1.36
N LEU A 65 -17.38 9.65 0.77
CA LEU A 65 -16.03 9.15 0.50
C LEU A 65 -15.34 9.88 -0.66
N LEU A 66 -16.11 10.38 -1.62
CA LEU A 66 -15.62 11.19 -2.74
C LEU A 66 -15.11 12.55 -2.24
N GLU A 67 -15.74 13.16 -1.24
CA GLU A 67 -15.25 14.40 -0.62
C GLU A 67 -13.91 14.19 0.09
N VAL A 68 -13.75 13.04 0.76
CA VAL A 68 -12.48 12.62 1.37
C VAL A 68 -11.43 12.39 0.28
N ALA A 69 -11.78 11.71 -0.81
CA ALA A 69 -10.88 11.47 -1.93
C ALA A 69 -10.43 12.77 -2.62
N ALA A 70 -11.35 13.72 -2.85
CA ALA A 70 -11.03 15.04 -3.40
C ALA A 70 -10.09 15.83 -2.47
N SER A 71 -10.35 15.77 -1.15
CA SER A 71 -9.49 16.40 -0.14
C SER A 71 -8.09 15.77 -0.09
N LEU A 72 -7.99 14.44 -0.25
CA LEU A 72 -6.70 13.76 -0.39
C LEU A 72 -6.01 14.17 -1.69
N LEU A 73 -6.72 14.18 -2.81
CA LEU A 73 -6.13 14.57 -4.10
C LEU A 73 -5.54 15.96 -4.01
N ALA A 74 -6.25 16.92 -3.44
CA ALA A 74 -5.76 18.28 -3.24
C ALA A 74 -4.43 18.34 -2.47
N ARG A 75 -4.27 17.48 -1.44
CA ARG A 75 -3.01 17.37 -0.67
C ARG A 75 -1.88 16.69 -1.45
N LEU A 76 -2.19 15.67 -2.25
CA LEU A 76 -1.19 14.89 -3.00
C LEU A 76 -0.75 15.57 -4.30
N LYS A 77 -1.64 16.35 -4.93
CA LYS A 77 -1.47 16.97 -6.26
C LYS A 77 -0.15 17.71 -6.49
N PRO A 78 0.42 18.47 -5.52
CA PRO A 78 1.70 19.16 -5.72
C PRO A 78 2.88 18.22 -6.01
N PHE A 79 2.80 16.95 -5.61
CA PHE A 79 3.89 15.99 -5.69
C PHE A 79 3.77 15.02 -6.87
N LEU A 80 2.57 14.87 -7.45
CA LEU A 80 2.29 13.85 -8.47
C LEU A 80 3.07 14.04 -9.79
N SER A 81 3.63 15.23 -10.02
CA SER A 81 4.49 15.51 -11.18
C SER A 81 5.96 15.12 -10.97
N GLU A 82 6.39 14.75 -9.77
CA GLU A 82 7.75 14.24 -9.54
C GLU A 82 7.95 12.87 -10.20
N SER A 83 9.19 12.53 -10.51
CA SER A 83 9.55 11.19 -11.00
C SER A 83 9.65 10.19 -9.85
N HIS A 84 9.42 8.90 -10.17
CA HIS A 84 9.51 7.79 -9.21
C HIS A 84 8.58 7.97 -8.00
N ILE A 85 7.36 8.44 -8.26
CA ILE A 85 6.34 8.63 -7.24
C ILE A 85 5.66 7.31 -6.95
N GLU A 86 5.59 6.98 -5.66
CA GLU A 86 4.85 5.87 -5.09
C GLU A 86 3.74 6.45 -4.22
N VAL A 87 2.50 6.00 -4.45
CA VAL A 87 1.35 6.31 -3.58
C VAL A 87 0.89 5.02 -2.93
N GLU A 88 0.85 5.01 -1.60
CA GLU A 88 0.49 3.84 -0.79
C GLU A 88 -0.54 4.22 0.28
N ALA A 89 -1.43 3.30 0.62
CA ALA A 89 -2.26 3.37 1.81
C ALA A 89 -1.93 2.21 2.74
N ARG A 90 -1.79 2.48 4.03
CA ARG A 90 -1.46 1.48 5.06
C ARG A 90 -2.47 1.47 6.18
N LEU A 91 -2.77 0.29 6.71
CA LEU A 91 -3.50 0.17 7.97
C LEU A 91 -2.58 0.53 9.14
N CYS A 92 -3.11 1.30 10.07
CA CYS A 92 -2.39 1.76 11.26
C CYS A 92 -3.34 1.96 12.44
N ASN A 93 -2.79 2.34 13.59
CA ASN A 93 -3.54 2.84 14.73
C ASN A 93 -3.04 4.25 15.07
N LEU A 94 -3.97 5.21 15.12
CA LEU A 94 -3.69 6.58 15.52
C LEU A 94 -3.98 6.71 17.02
N SER A 95 -2.93 6.68 17.83
CA SER A 95 -3.11 6.92 19.27
C SER A 95 -3.58 8.35 19.51
N PRO A 96 -4.57 8.57 20.39
CA PRO A 96 -4.97 9.92 20.77
C PRO A 96 -3.77 10.66 21.37
N PHE A 97 -3.69 11.96 21.06
CA PHE A 97 -2.63 12.82 21.56
C PHE A 97 -2.64 12.80 23.10
N ARG A 98 -1.65 12.16 23.72
CA ARG A 98 -1.40 12.36 25.14
C ARG A 98 -0.83 13.76 25.30
N LYS A 99 -1.68 14.76 25.60
CA LYS A 99 -1.21 16.05 26.12
C LYS A 99 -0.28 15.74 27.29
N ARG A 100 1.01 16.01 27.09
CA ARG A 100 2.03 15.83 28.11
C ARG A 100 1.81 16.94 29.15
N GLY A 101 1.06 16.64 30.20
CA GLY A 101 0.71 17.57 31.29
C GLY A 101 -0.69 18.19 31.13
N TYR A 102 -1.41 18.19 32.25
CA TYR A 102 -2.83 18.52 32.43
C TYR A 102 -3.83 17.51 31.87
N ALA A 103 -4.17 16.54 32.73
CA ALA A 103 -5.55 16.09 32.84
C ALA A 103 -6.43 17.32 33.12
N THR A 104 -6.91 17.96 32.07
CA THR A 104 -8.16 18.69 32.14
C THR A 104 -9.16 17.77 31.49
N ASP A 105 -10.09 17.27 32.29
CA ASP A 105 -11.31 16.64 31.81
C ASP A 105 -11.93 17.55 30.76
N LEU A 106 -11.73 17.20 29.48
CA LEU A 106 -12.54 17.73 28.40
C LEU A 106 -13.88 16.97 28.40
N SER A 107 -14.58 17.04 29.52
CA SER A 107 -16.05 17.00 29.52
C SER A 107 -16.53 18.40 29.13
N THR A 108 -16.28 18.77 27.87
CA THR A 108 -16.96 19.93 27.30
C THR A 108 -18.40 19.50 27.06
N PRO A 109 -19.42 20.20 27.61
CA PRO A 109 -20.80 19.86 27.35
C PRO A 109 -21.05 20.02 25.85
N VAL A 110 -21.43 18.92 25.21
CA VAL A 110 -21.90 18.91 23.83
C VAL A 110 -23.18 19.72 23.81
N THR A 111 -23.09 21.00 23.43
CA THR A 111 -24.25 21.74 22.95
C THR A 111 -24.74 20.98 21.72
N ALA A 112 -25.86 20.27 21.88
CA ALA A 112 -26.46 19.45 20.85
C ALA A 112 -26.95 20.33 19.70
N MET A 113 -26.05 20.63 18.76
CA MET A 113 -26.45 20.89 17.39
C MET A 113 -26.91 19.54 16.82
N PRO A 114 -28.10 19.45 16.18
CA PRO A 114 -28.50 18.26 15.44
C PRO A 114 -27.57 18.10 14.24
N ALA A 115 -26.39 17.54 14.48
CA ALA A 115 -25.52 17.03 13.44
C ALA A 115 -26.23 15.80 12.85
N SER A 116 -26.60 15.93 11.58
CA SER A 116 -27.11 14.83 10.74
C SER A 116 -26.42 13.52 11.10
N THR A 117 -27.22 12.54 11.53
CA THR A 117 -26.82 11.20 11.99
C THR A 117 -26.04 10.41 10.93
N ALA A 118 -26.09 10.81 9.66
CA ALA A 118 -25.42 10.15 8.54
C ALA A 118 -23.87 10.26 8.55
N LEU A 119 -23.30 11.27 9.23
CA LEU A 119 -21.85 11.56 9.19
C LEU A 119 -20.99 10.73 10.16
N ARG A 120 -21.58 9.79 10.90
CA ARG A 120 -20.87 9.05 11.98
C ARG A 120 -20.00 7.88 11.49
N HIS A 121 -20.14 7.47 10.24
CA HIS A 121 -19.45 6.28 9.70
C HIS A 121 -18.44 6.59 8.59
N VAL A 122 -18.29 7.86 8.21
CA VAL A 122 -17.40 8.27 7.11
C VAL A 122 -15.99 8.54 7.67
N PRO A 123 -14.94 8.00 7.03
CA PRO A 123 -13.56 8.32 7.40
C PRO A 123 -13.29 9.82 7.35
N ARG A 124 -12.44 10.31 8.24
CA ARG A 124 -12.13 11.75 8.30
C ARG A 124 -10.63 11.97 8.23
N ILE A 125 -10.20 12.80 7.29
CA ILE A 125 -8.80 13.24 7.25
C ILE A 125 -8.55 14.08 8.49
N LEU A 126 -7.56 13.68 9.27
CA LEU A 126 -7.16 14.42 10.46
C LEU A 126 -6.32 15.64 10.04
N PRO A 127 -6.43 16.76 10.79
CA PRO A 127 -5.49 17.85 10.63
C PRO A 127 -4.10 17.39 11.07
N ASP A 128 -3.10 17.92 10.37
CA ASP A 128 -1.68 17.66 10.63
C ASP A 128 -1.38 17.92 12.11
N GLY A 129 -0.71 16.97 12.74
CA GLY A 129 -0.38 17.05 14.16
C GLY A 129 0.53 15.93 14.61
N HIS A 130 1.28 16.17 15.69
CA HIS A 130 2.16 15.17 16.28
C HIS A 130 1.34 14.08 16.98
N ARG A 131 0.94 13.05 16.24
CA ARG A 131 0.27 11.85 16.78
C ARG A 131 1.25 10.69 16.77
N ARG A 132 1.11 9.77 17.72
CA ARG A 132 1.80 8.49 17.63
C ARG A 132 1.03 7.64 16.61
N ILE A 133 1.72 7.24 15.55
CA ILE A 133 1.18 6.37 14.51
C ILE A 133 1.86 5.02 14.67
N GLU A 134 1.07 3.99 14.89
CA GLU A 134 1.55 2.61 14.91
C GLU A 134 1.13 1.93 13.61
N VAL A 135 2.08 1.72 12.71
CA VAL A 135 1.82 1.05 11.43
C VAL A 135 1.82 -0.45 11.67
N GLY A 136 0.72 -1.09 11.28
CA GLY A 136 0.57 -2.54 11.36
C GLY A 136 -0.79 -2.98 11.86
N VAL A 137 -0.96 -4.30 11.86
CA VAL A 137 -2.17 -5.02 12.30
C VAL A 137 -1.77 -6.18 13.21
N SER A 138 -2.74 -6.76 13.92
CA SER A 138 -2.50 -8.00 14.66
C SER A 138 -2.18 -9.16 13.71
N ALA A 139 -1.48 -10.19 14.20
CA ALA A 139 -1.19 -11.38 13.40
C ALA A 139 -2.47 -12.11 12.93
N ALA A 140 -3.51 -12.13 13.77
CA ALA A 140 -4.79 -12.76 13.45
C ALA A 140 -5.55 -11.97 12.38
N ASP A 141 -5.55 -10.65 12.49
CA ASP A 141 -6.19 -9.73 11.55
C ASP A 141 -5.47 -9.76 10.20
N PHE A 142 -4.14 -9.80 10.21
CA PHE A 142 -3.31 -10.01 9.02
C PHE A 142 -3.71 -11.28 8.25
N ALA A 143 -3.85 -12.40 8.95
CA ALA A 143 -4.22 -13.67 8.33
C ALA A 143 -5.62 -13.62 7.70
N ARG A 144 -6.60 -13.03 8.39
CA ARG A 144 -7.96 -12.87 7.86
C ARG A 144 -8.01 -11.94 6.65
N MET A 145 -7.37 -10.77 6.72
CA MET A 145 -7.31 -9.82 5.61
C MET A 145 -6.63 -10.43 4.38
N LYS A 146 -5.55 -11.21 4.60
CA LYS A 146 -4.85 -11.92 3.52
C LYS A 146 -5.75 -12.96 2.85
N ALA A 147 -6.49 -13.75 3.63
CA ALA A 147 -7.44 -14.73 3.10
C ALA A 147 -8.57 -14.06 2.29
N PHE A 148 -9.13 -12.97 2.82
CA PHE A 148 -10.16 -12.18 2.14
C PHE A 148 -9.71 -11.67 0.75
N VAL A 149 -8.47 -11.17 0.64
CA VAL A 149 -7.93 -10.72 -0.65
C VAL A 149 -7.68 -11.90 -1.59
N ALA A 150 -7.16 -13.02 -1.08
CA ALA A 150 -6.93 -14.22 -1.89
C ALA A 150 -8.22 -14.79 -2.49
N GLU A 151 -9.33 -14.73 -1.76
CA GLU A 151 -10.66 -15.13 -2.26
C GLU A 151 -11.20 -14.15 -3.31
N LYS A 152 -11.09 -12.84 -3.07
CA LYS A 152 -11.61 -11.81 -3.98
C LYS A 152 -10.81 -11.62 -5.26
N ALA A 153 -9.50 -11.84 -5.24
CA ALA A 153 -8.63 -11.67 -6.40
C ALA A 153 -8.72 -12.83 -7.42
N GLU A 154 -9.81 -13.61 -7.37
CA GLU A 154 -10.13 -14.73 -8.26
C GLU A 154 -8.92 -15.61 -8.60
N ALA A 155 -8.31 -16.20 -7.56
CA ALA A 155 -7.23 -17.17 -7.69
C ALA A 155 -5.91 -16.65 -8.31
N SER A 156 -5.69 -15.33 -8.39
CA SER A 156 -4.33 -14.78 -8.51
C SER A 156 -3.57 -15.14 -7.24
N LEU A 157 -2.84 -16.26 -7.28
CA LEU A 157 -2.04 -16.76 -6.16
C LEU A 157 -1.15 -15.62 -5.67
N LEU A 158 -1.36 -15.23 -4.42
CA LEU A 158 -0.52 -14.26 -3.73
C LEU A 158 0.94 -14.65 -3.92
N GLN A 159 1.69 -13.82 -4.64
CA GLN A 159 3.09 -14.08 -4.93
C GLN A 159 3.90 -13.83 -3.66
N GLN A 160 4.61 -14.85 -3.21
CA GLN A 160 5.45 -14.73 -2.03
C GLN A 160 6.87 -14.33 -2.44
N SER A 161 7.44 -13.38 -1.72
CA SER A 161 8.87 -13.05 -1.78
C SER A 161 9.45 -12.90 -0.38
N VAL A 162 10.74 -13.16 -0.25
CA VAL A 162 11.52 -12.87 0.96
C VAL A 162 12.64 -11.92 0.58
N THR A 163 12.71 -10.79 1.28
CA THR A 163 13.76 -9.79 1.06
C THR A 163 14.38 -9.35 2.37
N GLU A 164 15.58 -8.82 2.29
CA GLU A 164 16.21 -8.08 3.36
C GLU A 164 16.54 -6.67 2.89
N ASP A 165 16.02 -5.69 3.62
CA ASP A 165 16.34 -4.28 3.40
C ASP A 165 17.38 -3.82 4.43
N VAL A 166 18.50 -3.30 3.94
CA VAL A 166 19.52 -2.63 4.74
C VAL A 166 19.41 -1.13 4.54
N ASN A 167 18.92 -0.42 5.55
CA ASN A 167 18.80 1.03 5.54
C ASN A 167 20.08 1.68 6.04
N THR A 168 20.73 2.46 5.19
CA THR A 168 21.93 3.23 5.51
C THR A 168 21.63 4.73 5.43
N LYS A 169 22.64 5.57 5.66
CA LYS A 169 22.53 7.03 5.41
C LYS A 169 22.43 7.37 3.92
N THR A 170 22.87 6.48 3.05
CA THR A 170 22.95 6.72 1.60
C THR A 170 21.80 6.09 0.83
N GLY A 171 21.02 5.19 1.42
CA GLY A 171 19.88 4.58 0.74
C GLY A 171 19.37 3.32 1.42
N ARG A 172 18.39 2.68 0.79
CA ARG A 172 17.85 1.38 1.15
C ARG A 172 18.34 0.35 0.13
N TYR A 173 19.16 -0.59 0.58
CA TYR A 173 19.68 -1.69 -0.22
C TYR A 173 18.77 -2.90 -0.02
N THR A 174 18.28 -3.49 -1.09
CA THR A 174 17.38 -4.65 -1.02
C THR A 174 18.09 -5.88 -1.55
N TYR A 175 18.00 -6.98 -0.81
CA TYR A 175 18.52 -8.29 -1.16
C TYR A 175 17.35 -9.27 -1.25
N VAL A 176 17.27 -10.07 -2.31
CA VAL A 176 16.33 -11.19 -2.41
C VAL A 176 16.94 -12.39 -1.69
N ILE A 177 16.14 -13.05 -0.84
CA ILE A 177 16.52 -14.29 -0.17
C ILE A 177 15.78 -15.43 -0.85
N ALA A 178 16.51 -16.36 -1.47
CA ALA A 178 15.93 -17.56 -2.07
C ALA A 178 15.58 -18.62 -1.00
N GLU A 179 14.90 -19.69 -1.43
CA GLU A 179 14.43 -20.76 -0.52
C GLU A 179 15.58 -21.50 0.18
N ASP A 180 16.73 -21.62 -0.48
CA ASP A 180 17.95 -22.21 0.08
C ASP A 180 18.69 -21.26 1.05
N GLY A 181 18.16 -20.04 1.25
CA GLY A 181 18.78 -19.01 2.07
C GLY A 181 19.84 -18.19 1.35
N SER A 182 20.13 -18.45 0.07
CA SER A 182 21.06 -17.65 -0.71
C SER A 182 20.53 -16.22 -0.91
N GLU A 183 21.44 -15.25 -0.84
CA GLU A 183 21.13 -13.84 -0.97
C GLU A 183 21.65 -13.28 -2.31
N SER A 184 20.83 -12.47 -2.98
CA SER A 184 21.23 -11.74 -4.18
C SER A 184 20.83 -10.27 -4.11
N PHE A 185 21.71 -9.38 -4.58
CA PHE A 185 21.44 -7.94 -4.57
C PHE A 185 20.39 -7.58 -5.63
N ALA A 186 19.29 -6.95 -5.20
CA ALA A 186 18.20 -6.52 -6.08
C ALA A 186 18.37 -5.08 -6.57
N GLY A 187 18.86 -4.20 -5.69
CA GLY A 187 19.01 -2.78 -6.01
C GLY A 187 19.17 -1.90 -4.78
N CYS A 188 19.41 -0.61 -5.04
CA CYS A 188 19.47 0.44 -4.03
C CYS A 188 18.57 1.60 -4.44
N ILE A 189 17.80 2.12 -3.49
CA ILE A 189 16.95 3.30 -3.70
C ILE A 189 17.20 4.36 -2.64
N GLU A 190 16.93 5.61 -2.98
CA GLU A 190 16.74 6.70 -2.04
C GLU A 190 15.24 6.99 -1.90
N LYS A 191 14.65 6.60 -0.75
CA LYS A 191 13.23 6.85 -0.44
C LYS A 191 13.08 8.14 0.37
N LYS A 192 12.31 9.09 -0.15
CA LYS A 192 11.93 10.33 0.54
C LYS A 192 10.41 10.42 0.67
N ARG A 193 9.90 10.55 1.90
CA ARG A 193 8.47 10.81 2.14
C ARG A 193 8.16 12.27 1.83
N LEU A 194 7.17 12.52 0.96
CA LEU A 194 6.80 13.86 0.52
C LEU A 194 5.58 14.37 1.30
N CYS A 195 4.56 13.52 1.48
CA CYS A 195 3.36 13.85 2.24
C CYS A 195 2.75 12.59 2.86
N ASN A 196 2.06 12.79 3.99
CA ASN A 196 1.17 11.81 4.60
C ASN A 196 -0.19 12.46 4.84
N ALA A 197 -1.23 11.66 4.78
CA ALA A 197 -2.55 12.02 5.24
C ALA A 197 -3.10 10.87 6.10
N GLU A 198 -3.39 11.17 7.36
CA GLU A 198 -4.00 10.23 8.29
C GLU A 198 -5.53 10.36 8.27
N LEU A 199 -6.22 9.24 8.13
CA LEU A 199 -7.67 9.14 8.13
C LEU A 199 -8.10 8.33 9.34
N HIS A 200 -8.93 8.95 10.19
CA HIS A 200 -9.61 8.22 11.24
C HIS A 200 -10.80 7.44 10.66
N VAL A 201 -10.94 6.16 11.01
CA VAL A 201 -12.06 5.31 10.57
C VAL A 201 -12.97 5.00 11.77
N PRO A 202 -14.16 5.65 11.87
CA PRO A 202 -15.06 5.45 13.00
C PRO A 202 -15.56 4.00 13.12
N GLY A 203 -15.58 3.46 14.34
CA GLY A 203 -16.09 2.12 14.63
C GLY A 203 -15.19 0.98 14.16
N CYS A 204 -13.96 1.28 13.74
CA CYS A 204 -12.99 0.31 13.25
C CYS A 204 -11.76 0.28 14.19
N PRO A 205 -11.14 -0.89 14.41
CA PRO A 205 -9.90 -0.98 15.19
C PRO A 205 -8.66 -0.41 14.49
N TYR A 206 -8.78 -0.12 13.18
CA TYR A 206 -7.69 0.40 12.36
C TYR A 206 -8.09 1.72 11.70
N ASP A 207 -7.12 2.63 11.66
CA ASP A 207 -7.11 3.83 10.87
C ASP A 207 -6.34 3.61 9.57
N ILE A 208 -6.36 4.60 8.68
CA ILE A 208 -5.68 4.53 7.38
C ILE A 208 -4.67 5.67 7.29
N ARG A 209 -3.45 5.37 6.84
CA ARG A 209 -2.47 6.39 6.45
C ARG A 209 -2.20 6.28 4.96
N VAL A 210 -2.58 7.33 4.22
CA VAL A 210 -2.19 7.50 2.82
C VAL A 210 -0.86 8.25 2.78
N SER A 211 0.03 7.84 1.90
CA SER A 211 1.36 8.40 1.79
C SER A 211 1.82 8.50 0.36
N ILE A 212 2.59 9.55 0.08
CA ILE A 212 3.29 9.72 -1.18
C ILE A 212 4.79 9.80 -0.92
N SER A 213 5.53 8.89 -1.52
CA SER A 213 6.99 8.84 -1.49
C SER A 213 7.56 9.12 -2.87
N ARG A 214 8.79 9.58 -2.88
CA ARG A 214 9.68 9.45 -4.04
C ARG A 214 10.70 8.36 -3.76
N GLU A 215 10.83 7.39 -4.67
CA GLU A 215 11.76 6.26 -4.58
C GLU A 215 12.74 6.29 -5.75
N VAL A 216 13.81 7.10 -5.66
CA VAL A 216 14.78 7.24 -6.76
C VAL A 216 15.70 6.02 -6.77
N PRO A 217 15.74 5.22 -7.85
CA PRO A 217 16.76 4.19 -8.00
C PRO A 217 18.13 4.85 -8.05
N GLN A 218 19.06 4.39 -7.23
CA GLN A 218 20.45 4.79 -7.43
C GLN A 218 20.95 4.12 -8.70
N ALA A 219 21.70 4.87 -9.51
CA ALA A 219 22.37 4.30 -10.67
C ALA A 219 23.06 3.01 -10.24
N ALA A 220 22.93 1.95 -11.04
CA ALA A 220 23.49 0.64 -10.75
C ALA A 220 25.01 0.73 -10.68
N MET A 221 25.54 1.25 -9.57
CA MET A 221 26.84 0.87 -9.10
C MET A 221 26.72 -0.64 -8.91
N THR A 222 27.65 -1.38 -9.52
CA THR A 222 27.81 -2.83 -9.32
C THR A 222 27.49 -3.17 -7.87
N ALA A 223 26.70 -4.24 -7.67
CA ALA A 223 26.32 -4.74 -6.34
C ALA A 223 27.48 -4.53 -5.35
N PRO A 224 27.23 -3.90 -4.18
CA PRO A 224 28.32 -3.54 -3.29
C PRO A 224 29.13 -4.78 -2.97
N ALA A 225 30.46 -4.72 -3.15
CA ALA A 225 31.35 -5.86 -2.96
C ALA A 225 31.22 -6.49 -1.57
N VAL A 226 30.79 -5.69 -0.59
CA VAL A 226 30.44 -6.11 0.76
C VAL A 226 29.08 -5.51 1.11
N LYS A 227 28.19 -6.33 1.67
CA LYS A 227 26.88 -5.89 2.18
C LYS A 227 27.06 -4.73 3.17
N PRO A 228 26.40 -3.57 2.96
CA PRO A 228 26.54 -2.43 3.85
C PRO A 228 26.07 -2.75 5.28
N LYS A 229 26.59 -2.00 6.26
CA LYS A 229 26.10 -2.05 7.64
C LYS A 229 25.03 -0.97 7.83
N GLY A 230 23.90 -1.33 8.42
CA GLY A 230 22.77 -0.43 8.61
C GLY A 230 21.65 -1.06 9.41
N TYR A 231 20.49 -0.40 9.44
CA TYR A 231 19.29 -0.94 10.07
C TYR A 231 18.64 -1.97 9.14
N VAL A 232 18.58 -3.22 9.60
CA VAL A 232 18.11 -4.36 8.82
C VAL A 232 16.63 -4.63 9.07
N ARG A 233 15.87 -4.82 7.99
CA ARG A 233 14.49 -5.32 8.03
C ARG A 233 14.38 -6.54 7.14
N ARG A 234 14.18 -7.71 7.73
CA ARG A 234 13.81 -8.92 6.99
C ARG A 234 12.31 -8.91 6.73
N LYS A 235 11.90 -9.13 5.49
CA LYS A 235 10.52 -9.04 5.03
C LYS A 235 10.12 -10.34 4.35
N ARG A 236 9.00 -10.90 4.76
CA ARG A 236 8.27 -11.94 4.02
C ARG A 236 6.98 -11.31 3.53
N ARG A 237 6.84 -11.15 2.21
CA ARG A 237 5.77 -10.38 1.58
C ARG A 237 4.94 -11.26 0.67
N TRP A 238 3.62 -11.10 0.73
CA TRP A 238 2.66 -11.68 -0.20
C TRP A 238 1.98 -10.57 -0.98
N THR A 239 2.09 -10.59 -2.30
CA THR A 239 1.53 -9.55 -3.17
C THR A 239 0.46 -10.09 -4.13
N ALA A 240 -0.56 -9.27 -4.40
CA ALA A 240 -1.54 -9.52 -5.46
C ALA A 240 -1.80 -8.23 -6.22
N LYS A 241 -1.73 -8.28 -7.55
CA LYS A 241 -2.08 -7.16 -8.42
C LYS A 241 -3.49 -7.33 -8.93
N VAL A 242 -4.32 -6.31 -8.71
CA VAL A 242 -5.69 -6.24 -9.23
C VAL A 242 -5.85 -4.86 -9.84
N GLU A 243 -6.01 -4.82 -11.17
CA GLU A 243 -6.15 -3.57 -11.93
C GLU A 243 -4.95 -2.63 -11.69
N SER A 244 -5.20 -1.43 -11.13
CA SER A 244 -4.19 -0.42 -10.83
C SER A 244 -3.69 -0.46 -9.38
N PHE A 245 -3.97 -1.54 -8.65
CA PHE A 245 -3.61 -1.71 -7.25
C PHE A 245 -2.72 -2.93 -7.03
N GLU A 246 -1.71 -2.78 -6.18
CA GLU A 246 -0.95 -3.88 -5.61
C GLU A 246 -1.28 -3.98 -4.12
N TYR A 247 -1.91 -5.09 -3.71
CA TYR A 247 -2.07 -5.45 -2.31
C TYR A 247 -0.76 -6.07 -1.84
N ALA A 248 -0.22 -5.60 -0.71
CA ALA A 248 0.96 -6.19 -0.10
C ALA A 248 0.72 -6.47 1.39
N PHE A 249 0.92 -7.74 1.75
CA PHE A 249 0.88 -8.26 3.10
C PHE A 249 2.30 -8.58 3.51
N THR A 250 2.87 -7.86 4.48
CA THR A 250 4.28 -8.01 4.86
C THR A 250 4.43 -8.40 6.33
N ARG A 251 5.08 -9.53 6.60
CA ARG A 251 5.65 -9.84 7.92
C ARG A 251 7.06 -9.27 7.96
N VAL A 252 7.34 -8.41 8.93
CA VAL A 252 8.62 -7.74 9.14
C VAL A 252 9.28 -8.28 10.41
N GLY A 253 10.48 -8.81 10.27
CA GLY A 253 11.24 -9.48 11.31
C GLY A 253 11.73 -10.85 10.86
N ALA A 254 12.74 -11.39 11.54
CA ALA A 254 13.21 -12.75 11.30
C ALA A 254 12.14 -13.78 11.71
N ASP A 255 12.18 -14.99 11.17
CA ASP A 255 11.14 -16.01 11.45
C ASP A 255 11.12 -16.44 12.93
N ASP A 256 12.26 -16.36 13.61
CA ASP A 256 12.46 -16.61 15.04
C ASP A 256 12.23 -15.40 15.95
N GLN A 257 11.96 -14.21 15.38
CA GLN A 257 11.69 -13.02 16.16
C GLN A 257 10.34 -13.18 16.92
N PRO A 258 10.31 -12.98 18.25
CA PRO A 258 9.12 -13.26 19.07
C PRO A 258 7.95 -12.32 18.77
N CYS A 259 8.25 -11.06 18.42
CA CYS A 259 7.25 -10.04 18.10
C CYS A 259 7.58 -9.44 16.72
N PRO A 260 7.20 -10.10 15.61
CA PRO A 260 7.30 -9.52 14.28
C PRO A 260 6.19 -8.49 14.07
N ASN A 261 6.42 -7.52 13.19
CA ASN A 261 5.39 -6.56 12.78
C ASN A 261 4.65 -7.11 11.55
N PHE A 262 3.34 -6.90 11.48
CA PHE A 262 2.51 -7.28 10.34
C PHE A 262 1.96 -6.02 9.69
N GLU A 263 2.36 -5.75 8.45
CA GLU A 263 1.99 -4.56 7.69
C GLU A 263 1.04 -4.96 6.56
N VAL A 264 -0.05 -4.21 6.40
CA VAL A 264 -1.01 -4.34 5.29
C VAL A 264 -1.03 -3.02 4.55
N GLU A 265 -0.73 -3.06 3.25
CA GLU A 265 -0.68 -1.90 2.38
C GLU A 265 -1.33 -2.16 1.02
N ILE A 266 -1.86 -1.12 0.41
CA ILE A 266 -2.30 -1.10 -0.99
C ILE A 266 -1.53 0.03 -1.69
N GLU A 267 -0.80 -0.32 -2.74
CA GLU A 267 0.01 0.59 -3.53
C GLU A 267 -0.64 0.85 -4.90
N GLY A 268 -0.46 2.06 -5.44
CA GLY A 268 -0.89 2.40 -6.79
C GLY A 268 0.12 1.99 -7.85
N VAL A 269 -0.33 1.20 -8.83
CA VAL A 269 0.47 0.77 -9.99
C VAL A 269 0.17 1.72 -11.16
N HIS A 270 0.99 2.76 -11.30
CA HIS A 270 0.82 3.78 -12.33
C HIS A 270 2.05 3.90 -13.23
N ALA A 271 1.83 3.90 -14.55
CA ALA A 271 2.86 4.33 -15.50
C ALA A 271 3.13 5.84 -15.40
N ASN A 272 2.10 6.62 -15.04
CA ASN A 272 2.18 8.06 -14.82
C ASN A 272 1.27 8.46 -13.65
N SER A 273 1.86 8.73 -12.49
CA SER A 273 1.11 9.06 -11.27
C SER A 273 0.30 10.35 -11.39
N LYS A 274 0.74 11.33 -12.19
CA LYS A 274 -0.01 12.58 -12.43
C LYS A 274 -1.33 12.34 -13.15
N ALA A 275 -1.38 11.38 -14.07
CA ALA A 275 -2.60 11.03 -14.79
C ALA A 275 -3.41 9.92 -14.09
N GLY A 276 -2.73 8.98 -13.43
CA GLY A 276 -3.34 7.81 -12.81
C GLY A 276 -3.99 8.07 -11.46
N VAL A 277 -3.47 9.00 -10.66
CA VAL A 277 -4.01 9.33 -9.34
C VAL A 277 -5.09 10.40 -9.50
N THR A 278 -6.35 9.94 -9.57
CA THR A 278 -7.56 10.77 -9.71
C THR A 278 -8.43 10.67 -8.45
N GLU A 279 -9.49 11.49 -8.36
CA GLU A 279 -10.46 11.41 -7.26
C GLU A 279 -11.15 10.04 -7.22
N ALA A 280 -11.60 9.54 -8.37
CA ALA A 280 -12.23 8.22 -8.48
C ALA A 280 -11.26 7.10 -8.08
N TRP A 281 -9.98 7.21 -8.45
CA TRP A 281 -8.97 6.23 -8.05
C TRP A 281 -8.71 6.25 -6.54
N LEU A 282 -8.63 7.43 -5.93
CA LEU A 282 -8.48 7.58 -4.49
C LEU A 282 -9.72 7.11 -3.73
N GLU A 283 -10.92 7.35 -4.27
CA GLU A 283 -12.14 6.80 -3.70
C GLU A 283 -12.11 5.26 -3.69
N ASP A 284 -11.72 4.64 -4.80
CA ASP A 284 -11.61 3.18 -4.88
C ASP A 284 -10.51 2.61 -3.95
N LEU A 285 -9.36 3.29 -3.86
CA LEU A 285 -8.32 2.97 -2.88
C LEU A 285 -8.90 2.96 -1.46
N LEU A 286 -9.65 4.01 -1.09
CA LEU A 286 -10.26 4.11 0.23
C LEU A 286 -11.31 3.02 0.46
N ARG A 287 -12.16 2.71 -0.53
CA ARG A 287 -13.14 1.61 -0.42
C ARG A 287 -12.45 0.28 -0.14
N ARG A 288 -11.36 -0.01 -0.85
CA ARG A 288 -10.57 -1.24 -0.65
C ARG A 288 -9.92 -1.28 0.73
N MET A 289 -9.34 -0.18 1.18
CA MET A 289 -8.75 -0.09 2.53
C MET A 289 -9.81 -0.24 3.63
N LEU A 290 -10.98 0.37 3.47
CA LEU A 290 -12.09 0.24 4.42
C LEU A 290 -12.61 -1.19 4.50
N ALA A 291 -12.72 -1.89 3.36
CA ALA A 291 -13.11 -3.30 3.35
C ALA A 291 -12.15 -4.19 4.16
N LEU A 292 -10.84 -3.90 4.15
CA LEU A 292 -9.87 -4.61 4.98
C LEU A 292 -9.98 -4.21 6.45
N ALA A 293 -10.05 -2.91 6.73
CA ALA A 293 -10.10 -2.36 8.08
C ALA A 293 -11.34 -2.87 8.84
N GLN A 294 -12.49 -2.88 8.17
CA GLN A 294 -13.81 -3.23 8.71
C GLN A 294 -14.15 -4.72 8.57
N LEU A 295 -13.19 -5.56 8.19
CA LEU A 295 -13.40 -7.00 8.07
C LEU A 295 -13.89 -7.59 9.41
N GLU A 296 -14.93 -8.42 9.35
CA GLU A 296 -15.53 -9.02 10.54
C GLU A 296 -14.49 -9.83 11.35
N GLY A 297 -14.54 -9.69 12.68
CA GLY A 297 -13.62 -10.33 13.60
C GLY A 297 -12.28 -9.62 13.81
N ASN A 298 -12.03 -8.48 13.14
CA ASN A 298 -10.89 -7.62 13.47
C ASN A 298 -10.95 -7.12 14.91
N ILE A 299 -9.83 -7.26 15.62
CA ILE A 299 -9.71 -6.89 17.04
C ILE A 299 -8.74 -5.73 17.27
N GLY A 300 -7.93 -5.38 16.27
CA GLY A 300 -6.93 -4.32 16.40
C GLY A 300 -5.58 -4.81 16.92
N LEU A 301 -4.66 -3.86 17.06
CA LEU A 301 -3.36 -4.11 17.69
C LEU A 301 -3.55 -4.44 19.19
N PRO A 302 -2.72 -5.33 19.76
CA PRO A 302 -2.74 -5.67 21.19
C PRO A 302 -2.34 -4.50 22.10
#